data_AF-A0A957HWX7-F1
#
_entry.id   AF-A0A957HWX7-F1
#
_cell.length_a   1.000
_cell.length_b   1.000
_cell.length_c   1.000
_cell.angle_alpha   90.00
_cell.angle_beta   90.00
_cell.angle_gamma   90.00
#
_symmetry.space_group_name_H-M   'P 1'
#
loop_
_entity.id
_entity.type
_entity.pdbx_description
1 polymer ?
#
loop_
_entity_poly.entity_id
_entity_poly.type
_entity_poly.pdbx_seq_one_letter_code
_entity_poly.pdbx_strand_id
1 'polypeptide(L)'
;MSELPFEHRIRALHKFEYLKLLADNNRLMILRHLMAGPATLSQLSKLLSTYPARLRHHVKLLEEAGLVALTNTRVGQGFVEKFYQATARAFVVNLTLLPVSLPIGAIVVWGSDDLALERLAAHLHEMDGMPDLFTLPVGSLDGLIALRQGLCQLAGCHLLDAETGEYNSAHVRRLFPGQEMLLVTLAYRQQGLMVAPGNPLAVHSLADLTREDVRFANRLRGAGTRVWLDLQLRQLEISPLEIRGYETAWRTHLQVAEAVATGQADVGLGVKAAVRPFQLDFIP
;
A
#
# COMPACT_ATOMS: atom_id res chain seq x y z
N MET A 1 -33.31 -13.39 -21.26
CA MET A 1 -32.20 -13.77 -20.37
C MET A 1 -31.95 -12.58 -19.45
N SER A 2 -32.53 -12.58 -18.25
CA SER A 2 -32.36 -11.48 -17.29
C SER A 2 -30.98 -11.56 -16.66
N GLU A 3 -30.18 -10.51 -16.86
CA GLU A 3 -28.85 -10.35 -16.28
C GLU A 3 -28.89 -10.47 -14.75
N LEU A 4 -27.94 -11.21 -14.18
CA LEU A 4 -27.76 -11.33 -12.73
C LEU A 4 -27.19 -10.00 -12.19
N PRO A 5 -27.68 -9.46 -11.06
CA PRO A 5 -27.39 -8.09 -10.62
C PRO A 5 -26.02 -7.90 -9.92
N PHE A 6 -25.07 -8.83 -10.05
CA PHE A 6 -23.80 -8.79 -9.32
C PHE A 6 -22.59 -8.87 -10.26
N GLU A 7 -22.10 -7.70 -10.67
CA GLU A 7 -20.94 -7.52 -11.55
C GLU A 7 -19.62 -8.00 -10.93
N HIS A 8 -18.59 -8.17 -11.78
CA HIS A 8 -17.19 -8.51 -11.47
C HIS A 8 -16.46 -7.43 -10.63
N ARG A 9 -17.03 -6.99 -9.52
CA ARG A 9 -16.52 -5.91 -8.68
C ARG A 9 -15.76 -6.47 -7.48
N ILE A 10 -14.58 -5.89 -7.22
CA ILE A 10 -13.84 -6.03 -5.96
C ILE A 10 -14.45 -5.03 -4.96
N ARG A 11 -14.78 -5.47 -3.75
CA ARG A 11 -15.35 -4.60 -2.71
C ARG A 11 -14.38 -4.42 -1.55
N ALA A 12 -13.92 -3.20 -1.31
CA ALA A 12 -13.11 -2.90 -0.14
C ALA A 12 -13.99 -2.78 1.13
N LEU A 13 -13.45 -3.25 2.26
CA LEU A 13 -14.04 -3.34 3.59
C LEU A 13 -13.16 -2.53 4.53
N HIS A 14 -13.74 -1.46 5.07
CA HIS A 14 -12.99 -0.47 5.87
C HIS A 14 -13.46 -0.42 7.33
N LYS A 15 -14.35 -1.32 7.75
CA LYS A 15 -14.94 -1.31 9.11
C LYS A 15 -14.45 -2.50 9.94
N PHE A 16 -14.11 -2.23 11.20
CA PHE A 16 -13.65 -3.24 12.16
C PHE A 16 -14.70 -4.34 12.46
N GLU A 17 -15.99 -4.03 12.35
CA GLU A 17 -17.07 -5.02 12.52
C GLU A 17 -17.00 -6.15 11.49
N TYR A 18 -16.57 -5.86 10.25
CA TYR A 18 -16.36 -6.89 9.23
C TYR A 18 -15.18 -7.81 9.57
N LEU A 19 -14.18 -7.32 10.30
CA LEU A 19 -13.07 -8.16 10.75
C LEU A 19 -13.48 -9.12 11.86
N LYS A 20 -14.24 -8.65 12.86
CA LYS A 20 -14.84 -9.54 13.87
C LYS A 20 -15.73 -10.60 13.23
N LEU A 21 -16.45 -10.20 12.18
CA LEU A 21 -17.34 -11.10 11.46
C LEU A 21 -16.53 -12.12 10.62
N LEU A 22 -15.50 -11.70 9.88
CA LEU A 22 -14.69 -12.58 9.04
C LEU A 22 -13.61 -13.38 9.81
N ALA A 23 -13.34 -13.05 11.07
CA ALA A 23 -12.41 -13.80 11.92
C ALA A 23 -12.89 -15.23 12.24
N ASP A 24 -14.17 -15.54 12.01
CA ASP A 24 -14.72 -16.88 12.18
C ASP A 24 -14.57 -17.70 10.89
N ASN A 25 -13.93 -18.86 11.04
CA ASN A 25 -13.58 -19.72 9.92
C ASN A 25 -14.79 -20.25 9.15
N ASN A 26 -15.92 -20.53 9.82
CA ASN A 26 -17.14 -21.00 9.14
C ASN A 26 -17.74 -19.88 8.29
N ARG A 27 -17.79 -18.64 8.80
CA ARG A 27 -18.28 -17.48 8.04
C ARG A 27 -17.40 -17.18 6.83
N LEU A 28 -16.08 -17.27 6.99
CA LEU A 28 -15.15 -17.08 5.89
C LEU A 28 -15.32 -18.14 4.79
N MET A 29 -15.44 -19.42 5.17
CA MET A 29 -15.63 -20.51 4.22
C MET A 29 -16.98 -20.42 3.50
N ILE A 30 -18.07 -20.14 4.22
CA ILE A 30 -19.39 -19.87 3.62
C ILE A 30 -19.28 -18.75 2.58
N LEU A 31 -18.68 -17.61 2.94
CA LEU A 31 -18.55 -16.47 2.04
C LEU A 31 -17.76 -16.86 0.77
N ARG A 32 -16.63 -17.56 0.92
CA ARG A 32 -15.80 -18.02 -0.21
C ARG A 32 -16.56 -18.95 -1.16
N HIS A 33 -17.37 -19.87 -0.64
CA HIS A 33 -18.19 -20.74 -1.48
C HIS A 33 -19.29 -19.98 -2.19
N LEU A 34 -19.93 -19.02 -1.51
CA LEU A 34 -20.96 -18.18 -2.10
C LEU A 34 -20.42 -17.16 -3.12
N MET A 35 -19.12 -16.88 -3.12
CA MET A 35 -18.44 -16.12 -4.19
C MET A 35 -18.29 -16.93 -5.49
N ALA A 36 -18.25 -18.27 -5.39
CA ALA A 36 -18.18 -19.15 -6.55
C ALA A 36 -19.55 -19.31 -7.24
N GLY A 37 -20.65 -19.19 -6.50
CA GLY A 37 -22.01 -19.19 -7.03
C GLY A 37 -23.10 -19.30 -5.94
N PRO A 38 -24.39 -19.17 -6.31
CA PRO A 38 -25.49 -19.30 -5.35
C PRO A 38 -25.56 -20.70 -4.73
N ALA A 39 -25.81 -20.79 -3.42
CA ALA A 39 -26.02 -22.07 -2.74
C ALA A 39 -27.07 -21.98 -1.63
N THR A 40 -27.69 -23.12 -1.31
CA THR A 40 -28.61 -23.26 -0.17
C THR A 40 -27.88 -23.62 1.12
N LEU A 41 -28.53 -23.43 2.27
CA LEU A 41 -28.00 -23.87 3.57
C LEU A 41 -27.70 -25.37 3.60
N SER A 42 -28.52 -26.19 2.94
CA SER A 42 -28.33 -27.65 2.85
C SER A 42 -27.09 -28.01 2.01
N GLN A 43 -26.85 -27.28 0.92
CA GLN A 43 -25.66 -27.48 0.08
C GLN A 43 -24.38 -27.06 0.82
N LEU A 44 -24.38 -25.90 1.47
CA LEU A 44 -23.26 -25.43 2.30
C LEU A 44 -22.98 -26.37 3.47
N SER A 45 -24.03 -26.87 4.12
CA SER A 45 -23.94 -27.85 5.21
C SER A 45 -23.25 -29.13 4.79
N LYS A 46 -23.62 -29.69 3.63
CA LYS A 46 -23.01 -30.90 3.08
C LYS A 46 -21.55 -30.68 2.70
N LEU A 47 -21.24 -29.52 2.13
CA LEU A 47 -19.89 -29.18 1.68
C LEU A 47 -18.92 -28.91 2.84
N LEU A 48 -19.40 -28.25 3.89
CA LEU A 48 -18.62 -27.93 5.08
C LEU A 48 -18.64 -29.05 6.13
N SER A 49 -19.31 -30.17 5.87
CA SER A 49 -19.49 -31.29 6.81
C SER A 49 -20.06 -30.84 8.17
N THR A 50 -21.03 -29.91 8.13
CA THR A 50 -21.67 -29.35 9.34
C THR A 50 -23.19 -29.40 9.25
N TYR A 51 -23.90 -29.23 10.36
CA TYR A 51 -25.38 -29.24 10.36
C TYR A 51 -25.98 -27.90 9.87
N PRO A 52 -27.07 -27.91 9.08
CA PRO A 52 -27.67 -26.68 8.52
C PRO A 52 -28.12 -25.68 9.59
N ALA A 53 -28.56 -26.16 10.75
CA ALA A 53 -28.99 -25.32 11.86
C ALA A 53 -27.86 -24.43 12.42
N ARG A 54 -26.61 -24.92 12.42
CA ARG A 54 -25.44 -24.16 12.89
C ARG A 54 -25.00 -23.11 11.87
N LEU A 55 -25.12 -23.41 10.57
CA LEU A 55 -24.76 -22.46 9.50
C LEU A 55 -25.77 -21.32 9.33
N ARG A 56 -27.04 -21.54 9.73
CA ARG A 56 -28.09 -20.52 9.61
C ARG A 56 -27.74 -19.21 10.30
N HIS A 57 -27.16 -19.29 11.51
CA HIS A 57 -26.73 -18.10 12.25
C HIS A 57 -25.62 -17.33 11.51
N HIS A 58 -24.63 -18.06 10.97
CA HIS A 58 -23.52 -17.48 10.24
C HIS A 58 -23.94 -16.81 8.93
N VAL A 59 -24.83 -17.45 8.15
CA VAL A 59 -25.37 -16.87 6.90
C VAL A 59 -26.20 -15.63 7.20
N LYS A 60 -27.01 -15.63 8.27
CA LYS A 60 -27.78 -14.46 8.69
C LYS A 60 -26.89 -13.27 9.03
N LEU A 61 -25.81 -13.47 9.80
CA LEU A 61 -24.86 -12.41 10.12
C LEU A 61 -24.16 -11.85 8.87
N LEU A 62 -23.79 -12.72 7.92
CA LEU A 62 -23.19 -12.30 6.65
C LEU A 62 -24.18 -11.54 5.75
N GLU A 63 -25.46 -11.93 5.78
CA GLU A 63 -26.56 -11.26 5.08
C GLU A 63 -26.86 -9.89 5.69
N GLU A 64 -26.96 -9.78 7.01
CA GLU A 64 -27.14 -8.52 7.74
C GLU A 64 -25.96 -7.56 7.51
N ALA A 65 -24.74 -8.09 7.42
CA ALA A 65 -23.55 -7.32 7.05
C ALA A 65 -23.51 -6.91 5.56
N GLY A 66 -24.47 -7.37 4.77
CA GLY A 66 -24.57 -7.13 3.33
C GLY A 66 -23.43 -7.74 2.53
N LEU A 67 -22.77 -8.78 3.05
CA LEU A 67 -21.71 -9.52 2.35
C LEU A 67 -22.29 -10.65 1.51
N VAL A 68 -23.46 -11.15 1.91
CA VAL A 68 -24.27 -12.17 1.25
C VAL A 68 -25.68 -11.64 1.04
N ALA A 69 -26.39 -12.10 0.02
CA ALA A 69 -27.80 -11.77 -0.22
C ALA A 69 -28.59 -13.01 -0.65
N LEU A 70 -29.88 -13.06 -0.27
CA LEU A 70 -30.85 -14.00 -0.83
C LEU A 70 -31.13 -13.63 -2.30
N THR A 71 -30.75 -14.50 -3.24
CA THR A 71 -30.89 -14.23 -4.67
C THR A 71 -32.10 -14.92 -5.29
N ASN A 72 -32.52 -16.06 -4.75
CA ASN A 72 -33.69 -16.79 -5.24
C ASN A 72 -34.33 -17.63 -4.14
N THR A 73 -35.64 -17.88 -4.26
CA THR A 73 -36.38 -18.82 -3.42
C THR A 73 -37.14 -19.80 -4.30
N ARG A 74 -36.91 -21.10 -4.09
CA ARG A 74 -37.62 -22.18 -4.78
C ARG A 74 -38.61 -22.83 -3.82
N VAL A 75 -39.88 -22.84 -4.18
CA VAL A 75 -40.93 -23.52 -3.41
C VAL A 75 -41.19 -24.88 -4.05
N GLY A 76 -40.89 -25.95 -3.32
CA GLY A 76 -41.25 -27.33 -3.68
C GLY A 76 -42.53 -27.76 -2.95
N GLN A 77 -43.00 -28.99 -3.20
CA GLN A 77 -44.10 -29.55 -2.44
C GLN A 77 -43.66 -29.79 -0.97
N GLY A 78 -44.04 -28.86 -0.09
CA GLY A 78 -43.81 -28.96 1.36
C GLY A 78 -42.49 -28.38 1.88
N PHE A 79 -41.64 -27.77 1.03
CA PHE A 79 -40.41 -27.12 1.49
C PHE A 79 -40.09 -25.85 0.70
N VAL A 80 -39.42 -24.91 1.37
CA VAL A 80 -38.94 -23.66 0.79
C VAL A 80 -37.41 -23.65 0.82
N GLU A 81 -36.78 -23.64 -0.34
CA GLU A 81 -35.33 -23.55 -0.49
C GLU A 81 -34.91 -22.12 -0.84
N LYS A 82 -33.99 -21.57 -0.05
CA LYS A 82 -33.44 -20.23 -0.21
C LYS A 82 -32.00 -20.32 -0.71
N PHE A 83 -31.70 -19.61 -1.80
CA PHE A 83 -30.38 -19.54 -2.42
C PHE A 83 -29.72 -18.22 -2.06
N TYR A 84 -28.55 -18.30 -1.44
CA TYR A 84 -27.75 -17.17 -1.05
C TYR A 84 -26.55 -17.03 -1.97
N GLN A 85 -26.07 -15.81 -2.22
CA GLN A 85 -24.84 -15.56 -2.97
C GLN A 85 -24.06 -14.40 -2.34
N ALA A 86 -22.74 -14.41 -2.47
CA ALA A 86 -21.93 -13.27 -2.06
C ALA A 86 -22.21 -12.07 -2.97
N THR A 87 -22.22 -10.87 -2.36
CA THR A 87 -22.51 -9.60 -3.06
C THR A 87 -21.36 -9.07 -3.92
N ALA A 88 -20.17 -9.67 -3.82
CA ALA A 88 -18.99 -9.31 -4.59
C ALA A 88 -18.14 -10.56 -4.88
N ARG A 89 -17.31 -10.51 -5.93
CA ARG A 89 -16.41 -11.61 -6.30
C ARG A 89 -15.07 -11.57 -5.59
N ALA A 90 -14.74 -10.46 -4.94
CA ALA A 90 -13.61 -10.31 -4.03
C ALA A 90 -13.94 -9.26 -2.96
N PHE A 91 -13.45 -9.47 -1.74
CA PHE A 91 -13.49 -8.49 -0.66
C PHE A 91 -12.07 -8.16 -0.22
N VAL A 92 -11.71 -6.89 -0.11
CA VAL A 92 -10.39 -6.42 0.36
C VAL A 92 -10.57 -5.77 1.71
N VAL A 93 -9.80 -6.13 2.74
CA VAL A 93 -9.89 -5.47 4.06
C VAL A 93 -8.60 -4.71 4.34
N ASN A 94 -8.69 -3.39 4.50
CA ASN A 94 -7.57 -2.54 4.95
C ASN A 94 -7.92 -1.98 6.33
N LEU A 95 -7.15 -2.33 7.38
CA LEU A 95 -7.38 -1.78 8.72
C LEU A 95 -6.07 -1.40 9.41
N THR A 96 -6.06 -0.19 9.97
CA THR A 96 -5.10 0.27 10.95
C THR A 96 -5.88 0.68 12.20
N LEU A 97 -5.64 -0.02 13.31
CA LEU A 97 -6.26 0.29 14.60
C LEU A 97 -5.35 1.24 15.36
N LEU A 98 -5.86 2.41 15.69
CA LEU A 98 -5.13 3.45 16.39
C LEU A 98 -5.72 3.62 17.80
N PRO A 99 -4.88 3.91 18.81
CA PRO A 99 -5.38 4.16 20.16
C PRO A 99 -6.29 5.39 20.17
N VAL A 100 -7.32 5.36 21.01
CA VAL A 100 -8.04 6.59 21.39
C VAL A 100 -7.07 7.43 22.21
N SER A 101 -6.78 8.65 21.73
CA SER A 101 -5.89 9.66 22.33
C SER A 101 -5.55 9.43 23.82
N LEU A 102 -4.27 9.14 24.07
CA LEU A 102 -3.65 9.18 25.41
C LEU A 102 -2.96 10.54 25.60
N PRO A 103 -2.68 10.96 26.85
CA PRO A 103 -1.98 12.23 27.14
C PRO A 103 -0.61 12.32 26.45
N ILE A 104 0.03 11.17 26.26
CA ILE A 104 1.22 10.93 25.44
C ILE A 104 0.82 9.75 24.54
N GLY A 105 0.59 10.02 23.26
CA GLY A 105 -0.03 9.07 22.33
C GLY A 105 0.92 8.52 21.27
N ALA A 106 0.42 7.64 20.43
CA ALA A 106 1.08 7.20 19.21
C ALA A 106 0.60 8.05 18.02
N ILE A 107 1.53 8.53 17.20
CA ILE A 107 1.26 9.15 15.91
C ILE A 107 1.68 8.18 14.82
N VAL A 108 0.77 7.84 13.93
CA VAL A 108 1.07 6.98 12.79
C VAL A 108 1.29 7.82 11.54
N VAL A 109 2.44 7.60 10.90
CA VAL A 109 2.87 8.30 9.68
C VAL A 109 3.04 7.29 8.56
N TRP A 110 2.32 7.48 7.46
CA TRP A 110 2.50 6.65 6.26
C TRP A 110 3.10 7.50 5.15
N GLY A 111 4.02 6.94 4.38
CA GLY A 111 4.37 7.55 3.10
C GLY A 111 5.79 7.31 2.67
N SER A 112 6.48 8.39 2.28
CA SER A 112 7.88 8.33 1.87
C SER A 112 8.75 7.81 3.00
N ASP A 113 9.59 6.85 2.67
CA ASP A 113 10.80 6.57 3.43
C ASP A 113 11.66 7.83 3.56
N ASP A 114 12.11 8.15 4.77
CA ASP A 114 12.93 9.32 5.07
C ASP A 114 13.74 9.11 6.37
N LEU A 115 15.06 9.07 6.26
CA LEU A 115 15.97 8.84 7.39
C LEU A 115 15.90 9.96 8.45
N ALA A 116 15.54 11.20 8.06
CA ALA A 116 15.40 12.29 9.02
C ALA A 116 14.14 12.10 9.88
N LEU A 117 13.05 11.60 9.27
CA LEU A 117 11.83 11.26 9.99
C LEU A 117 12.04 10.07 10.93
N GLU A 118 12.78 9.05 10.51
CA GLU A 118 13.16 7.92 11.37
C GLU A 118 14.01 8.38 12.56
N ARG A 119 14.97 9.28 12.32
CA ARG A 119 15.78 9.85 13.40
C ARG A 119 14.95 10.71 14.36
N LEU A 120 13.98 11.47 13.85
CA LEU A 120 13.03 12.20 14.68
C LEU A 120 12.19 11.25 15.52
N ALA A 121 11.68 10.17 14.92
CA ALA A 121 10.91 9.14 15.63
C ALA A 121 11.71 8.53 16.79
N ALA A 122 12.96 8.14 16.53
CA ALA A 122 13.85 7.60 17.55
C ALA A 122 14.11 8.62 18.69
N HIS A 123 14.32 9.89 18.34
CA HIS A 123 14.56 10.93 19.35
C HIS A 123 13.32 11.20 20.21
N LEU A 124 12.12 11.25 19.61
CA LEU A 124 10.87 11.45 20.36
C LEU A 124 10.57 10.28 21.30
N HIS A 125 10.91 9.05 20.90
CA HIS A 125 10.74 7.87 21.74
C HIS A 125 11.59 7.92 23.02
N GLU A 126 12.76 8.56 22.98
CA GLU A 126 13.64 8.73 24.14
C GLU A 126 13.23 9.90 25.06
N MET A 127 12.28 10.74 24.63
CA MET A 127 11.86 11.95 25.36
C MET A 127 10.60 11.70 26.18
N ASP A 128 10.73 11.82 27.51
CA ASP A 128 9.58 11.81 28.41
C ASP A 128 8.55 12.87 28.02
N GLY A 129 7.27 12.48 27.94
CA GLY A 129 6.19 13.38 27.58
C GLY A 129 5.91 13.52 26.08
N MET A 130 6.74 12.93 25.21
CA MET A 130 6.56 13.03 23.76
C MET A 130 5.86 11.80 23.15
N PRO A 131 5.06 11.98 22.08
CA PRO A 131 4.37 10.88 21.45
C PRO A 131 5.33 9.96 20.68
N ASP A 132 5.04 8.66 20.68
CA ASP A 132 5.71 7.70 19.80
C ASP A 132 5.33 7.96 18.34
N LEU A 133 6.31 7.94 17.45
CA LEU A 133 6.10 8.12 16.02
C LEU A 133 6.31 6.79 15.28
N PHE A 134 5.22 6.21 14.78
CA PHE A 134 5.28 4.97 14.00
C PHE A 134 5.25 5.28 12.52
N THR A 135 6.37 5.07 11.84
CA THR A 135 6.54 5.33 10.41
C THR A 135 6.34 4.06 9.58
N LEU A 136 5.60 4.17 8.48
CA LEU A 136 5.40 3.08 7.51
C LEU A 136 5.76 3.54 6.09
N PRO A 137 6.86 3.03 5.50
CA PRO A 137 7.31 3.42 4.17
C PRO A 137 6.48 2.72 3.09
N VAL A 138 5.36 3.35 2.71
CA VAL A 138 4.45 2.85 1.66
C VAL A 138 4.62 3.58 0.33
N GLY A 139 5.42 4.65 0.28
CA GLY A 139 5.55 5.52 -0.90
C GLY A 139 4.77 6.83 -0.73
N SER A 140 5.21 7.90 -1.39
CA SER A 140 4.68 9.25 -1.14
C SER A 140 3.22 9.42 -1.54
N LEU A 141 2.82 8.87 -2.70
CA LEU A 141 1.44 8.94 -3.16
C LEU A 141 0.51 8.09 -2.28
N ASP A 142 0.92 6.86 -1.96
CA ASP A 142 0.17 5.96 -1.10
C ASP A 142 0.03 6.49 0.32
N GLY A 143 1.04 7.24 0.83
CA GLY A 143 0.95 7.96 2.09
C GLY A 143 -0.16 9.03 2.10
N LEU A 144 -0.24 9.84 1.04
CA LEU A 144 -1.31 10.84 0.92
C LEU A 144 -2.69 10.18 0.76
N ILE A 145 -2.78 9.07 0.02
CA ILE A 145 -4.01 8.28 -0.10
C ILE A 145 -4.41 7.70 1.25
N ALA A 146 -3.46 7.16 2.03
CA ALA A 146 -3.70 6.62 3.36
C ALA A 146 -4.19 7.69 4.34
N LEU A 147 -3.61 8.90 4.28
CA LEU A 147 -4.06 10.04 5.07
C LEU A 147 -5.50 10.42 4.71
N ARG A 148 -5.83 10.48 3.41
CA ARG A 148 -7.21 10.73 2.94
C ARG A 148 -8.20 9.65 3.41
N GLN A 149 -7.73 8.41 3.57
CA GLN A 149 -8.53 7.28 4.06
C GLN A 149 -8.59 7.19 5.59
N GLY A 150 -7.91 8.08 6.32
CA GLY A 150 -7.85 8.08 7.79
C GLY A 150 -7.05 6.92 8.37
N LEU A 151 -6.17 6.29 7.58
CA LEU A 151 -5.32 5.17 8.03
C LEU A 151 -4.08 5.65 8.80
N CYS A 152 -3.75 6.92 8.71
CA CYS A 152 -2.66 7.57 9.42
C CYS A 152 -3.03 9.02 9.80
N GLN A 153 -2.28 9.62 10.72
CA GLN A 153 -2.49 11.02 11.16
C GLN A 153 -1.67 11.98 10.30
N LEU A 154 -0.49 11.54 9.88
CA LEU A 154 0.44 12.31 9.08
C LEU A 154 0.84 11.50 7.84
N ALA A 155 1.17 12.22 6.77
CA ALA A 155 1.76 11.61 5.58
C ALA A 155 3.12 12.21 5.25
N GLY A 156 4.12 11.35 5.08
CA GLY A 156 5.40 11.76 4.49
C GLY A 156 5.29 11.79 2.97
N CYS A 157 5.55 12.93 2.33
CA CYS A 157 5.49 13.02 0.86
C CYS A 157 6.64 13.84 0.26
N HIS A 158 7.06 13.42 -0.93
CA HIS A 158 8.08 14.09 -1.73
C HIS A 158 7.76 13.90 -3.21
N LEU A 159 6.65 14.48 -3.65
CA LEU A 159 6.12 14.33 -5.00
C LEU A 159 6.38 15.59 -5.81
N LEU A 160 7.21 15.46 -6.86
CA LEU A 160 7.38 16.51 -7.85
C LEU A 160 6.13 16.58 -8.72
N ASP A 161 5.64 17.79 -8.96
CA ASP A 161 4.64 18.05 -9.98
C ASP A 161 5.33 18.45 -11.29
N ALA A 162 5.01 17.75 -12.39
CA ALA A 162 5.65 17.98 -13.67
C ALA A 162 5.18 19.28 -14.36
N GLU A 163 4.00 19.78 -14.02
CA GLU A 163 3.41 20.98 -14.63
C GLU A 163 3.91 22.24 -13.92
N THR A 164 3.94 22.21 -12.58
CA THR A 164 4.34 23.39 -11.78
C THR A 164 5.82 23.39 -11.41
N GLY A 165 6.49 22.24 -11.43
CA GLY A 165 7.85 22.08 -10.90
C GLY A 165 7.95 22.17 -9.36
N GLU A 166 6.81 22.36 -8.67
CA GLU A 166 6.77 22.42 -7.22
C GLU A 166 6.64 21.03 -6.59
N TYR A 167 7.17 20.89 -5.38
CA TYR A 167 6.98 19.69 -4.57
C TYR A 167 5.71 19.78 -3.72
N ASN A 168 4.96 18.68 -3.65
CA ASN A 168 3.88 18.36 -2.71
C ASN A 168 2.61 19.22 -2.82
N SER A 169 2.71 20.55 -2.97
CA SER A 169 1.60 21.52 -2.91
C SER A 169 0.46 21.15 -3.88
N ALA A 170 0.79 20.91 -5.15
CA ALA A 170 -0.17 20.55 -6.19
C ALA A 170 -0.85 19.20 -5.91
N HIS A 171 -0.09 18.20 -5.46
CA HIS A 171 -0.60 16.88 -5.11
C HIS A 171 -1.55 16.93 -3.92
N VAL A 172 -1.22 17.70 -2.87
CA VAL A 172 -2.10 17.90 -1.71
C VAL A 172 -3.39 18.62 -2.12
N ARG A 173 -3.33 19.70 -2.90
CA ARG A 173 -4.54 20.41 -3.38
C ARG A 173 -5.47 19.50 -4.19
N ARG A 174 -4.91 18.63 -5.06
CA ARG A 174 -5.70 17.66 -5.85
C ARG A 174 -6.31 16.55 -5.00
N LEU A 175 -5.58 16.04 -4.00
CA LEU A 175 -6.04 14.93 -3.16
C LEU A 175 -6.94 15.36 -2.01
N PHE A 176 -6.92 16.62 -1.59
CA PHE A 176 -7.69 17.14 -0.45
C PHE A 176 -8.49 18.40 -0.84
N PRO A 177 -9.35 18.33 -1.87
CA PRO A 177 -10.10 19.50 -2.33
C PRO A 177 -11.04 20.00 -1.23
N GLY A 178 -10.94 21.30 -0.91
CA GLY A 178 -11.77 21.95 0.11
C GLY A 178 -11.46 21.57 1.55
N GLN A 179 -10.33 20.92 1.82
CA GLN A 179 -9.88 20.61 3.19
C GLN A 179 -8.69 21.50 3.56
N GLU A 180 -8.66 21.98 4.80
CA GLU A 180 -7.51 22.68 5.34
C GLU A 180 -6.40 21.68 5.67
N MET A 181 -5.26 21.84 5.00
CA MET A 181 -4.10 20.96 5.15
C MET A 181 -2.89 21.77 5.59
N LEU A 182 -2.13 21.25 6.56
CA LEU A 182 -0.85 21.80 6.96
C LEU A 182 0.29 21.03 6.27
N LEU A 183 1.13 21.75 5.54
CA LEU A 183 2.37 21.23 4.95
C LEU A 183 3.55 21.71 5.80
N VAL A 184 4.30 20.76 6.37
CA VAL A 184 5.51 21.04 7.16
C VAL A 184 6.73 20.53 6.42
N THR A 185 7.67 21.42 6.12
CA THR A 185 8.98 21.04 5.55
C THR A 185 9.88 20.53 6.67
N LEU A 186 10.03 19.20 6.77
CA LEU A 186 10.90 18.57 7.78
C LEU A 186 12.39 18.83 7.50
N ALA A 187 12.83 18.58 6.26
CA ALA A 187 14.22 18.70 5.86
C ALA A 187 14.36 18.87 4.35
N TYR A 188 15.46 19.51 3.93
CA TYR A 188 15.95 19.44 2.56
C TYR A 188 16.89 18.25 2.40
N ARG A 189 16.79 17.55 1.26
CA ARG A 189 17.56 16.35 0.98
C ARG A 189 18.21 16.45 -0.39
N GLN A 190 19.38 15.85 -0.52
CA GLN A 190 20.05 15.68 -1.81
C GLN A 190 19.75 14.27 -2.33
N GLN A 191 19.17 14.18 -3.52
CA GLN A 191 18.92 12.93 -4.24
C GLN A 191 19.99 12.75 -5.32
N GLY A 192 20.37 11.51 -5.58
CA GLY A 192 21.42 11.19 -6.55
C GLY A 192 21.65 9.69 -6.65
N LEU A 193 22.58 9.29 -7.53
CA LEU A 193 22.97 7.91 -7.74
C LEU A 193 23.93 7.46 -6.64
N MET A 194 23.65 6.30 -6.06
CA MET A 194 24.49 5.62 -5.08
C MET A 194 25.22 4.49 -5.81
N VAL A 195 26.54 4.47 -5.72
CA VAL A 195 27.40 3.52 -6.43
C VAL A 195 28.42 2.90 -5.48
N ALA A 196 28.97 1.75 -5.85
CA ALA A 196 30.05 1.12 -5.10
C ALA A 196 31.26 2.08 -4.92
N PRO A 197 32.06 1.92 -3.84
CA PRO A 197 33.21 2.78 -3.58
C PRO A 197 34.18 2.82 -4.77
N GLY A 198 34.61 4.03 -5.15
CA GLY A 198 35.47 4.26 -6.30
C GLY A 198 34.75 4.27 -7.65
N ASN A 199 33.42 4.09 -7.68
CA ASN A 199 32.59 4.07 -8.89
C ASN A 199 33.17 3.19 -10.02
N PRO A 200 33.31 1.86 -9.81
CA PRO A 200 34.05 0.97 -10.71
C PRO A 200 33.50 0.91 -12.13
N LEU A 201 32.20 1.19 -12.34
CA LEU A 201 31.57 1.22 -13.65
C LEU A 201 31.56 2.61 -14.30
N ALA A 202 32.13 3.62 -13.64
CA ALA A 202 32.17 5.01 -14.10
C ALA A 202 30.77 5.54 -14.49
N VAL A 203 29.76 5.27 -13.65
CA VAL A 203 28.41 5.82 -13.83
C VAL A 203 28.43 7.29 -13.41
N HIS A 204 27.90 8.19 -14.23
CA HIS A 204 27.90 9.63 -13.94
C HIS A 204 26.55 10.30 -14.17
N SER A 205 25.61 9.62 -14.82
CA SER A 205 24.33 10.19 -15.24
C SER A 205 23.22 9.14 -15.31
N LEU A 206 21.99 9.59 -15.48
CA LEU A 206 20.86 8.70 -15.76
C LEU A 206 20.99 7.98 -17.12
N ALA A 207 21.70 8.56 -18.08
CA ALA A 207 21.93 7.93 -19.37
C ALA A 207 22.81 6.67 -19.25
N ASP A 208 23.74 6.63 -18.29
CA ASP A 208 24.57 5.45 -18.05
C ASP A 208 23.78 4.23 -17.57
N LEU A 209 22.53 4.42 -17.11
CA LEU A 209 21.66 3.33 -16.68
C LEU A 209 21.18 2.43 -17.83
N THR A 210 21.32 2.86 -19.09
CA THR A 210 20.95 2.06 -20.27
C THR A 210 22.07 1.13 -20.73
N ARG A 211 23.24 1.17 -20.08
CA ARG A 211 24.36 0.29 -20.42
C ARG A 211 24.09 -1.14 -19.96
N GLU A 212 24.48 -2.12 -20.77
CA GLU A 212 24.22 -3.55 -20.50
C GLU A 212 24.95 -4.09 -19.26
N ASP A 213 26.09 -3.47 -18.90
CA ASP A 213 26.92 -3.82 -17.76
C ASP A 213 26.45 -3.20 -16.43
N VAL A 214 25.39 -2.39 -16.45
CA VAL A 214 24.86 -1.68 -15.28
C VAL A 214 23.52 -2.30 -14.83
N ARG A 215 23.45 -2.78 -13.59
CA ARG A 215 22.19 -3.21 -12.96
C ARG A 215 21.69 -2.14 -12.00
N PHE A 216 20.47 -1.68 -12.19
CA PHE A 216 19.85 -0.63 -11.40
C PHE A 216 18.96 -1.17 -10.27
N ALA A 217 19.13 -0.65 -9.06
CA ALA A 217 18.22 -0.85 -7.93
C ALA A 217 17.21 0.29 -7.85
N ASN A 218 15.94 -0.03 -8.07
CA ASN A 218 14.88 0.96 -8.15
C ASN A 218 13.96 0.96 -6.91
N ARG A 219 13.32 2.10 -6.64
CA ARG A 219 12.35 2.27 -5.56
C ARG A 219 10.97 1.77 -6.01
N LEU A 220 10.10 1.47 -5.03
CA LEU A 220 8.68 1.18 -5.27
C LEU A 220 8.01 2.23 -6.18
N ARG A 221 7.07 1.78 -7.01
CA ARG A 221 6.16 2.69 -7.72
C ARG A 221 5.42 3.58 -6.71
N GLY A 222 5.23 4.85 -7.03
CA GLY A 222 4.62 5.83 -6.11
C GLY A 222 5.56 6.42 -5.07
N ALA A 223 6.79 5.91 -4.92
CA ALA A 223 7.84 6.61 -4.18
C ALA A 223 8.23 7.91 -4.91
N GLY A 224 8.44 8.99 -4.16
CA GLY A 224 8.83 10.29 -4.73
C GLY A 224 10.02 10.22 -5.68
N THR A 225 11.06 9.48 -5.29
CA THR A 225 12.25 9.21 -6.10
C THR A 225 11.94 8.49 -7.41
N ARG A 226 10.99 7.54 -7.41
CA ARG A 226 10.57 6.84 -8.62
C ARG A 226 9.73 7.74 -9.53
N VAL A 227 8.81 8.51 -8.95
CA VAL A 227 8.03 9.50 -9.70
C VAL A 227 8.97 10.51 -10.38
N TRP A 228 9.98 11.01 -9.65
CA TRP A 228 11.00 11.89 -10.21
C TRP A 228 11.80 11.20 -11.33
N LEU A 229 12.29 9.98 -11.11
CA LEU A 229 13.03 9.23 -12.11
C LEU A 229 12.22 9.05 -13.39
N ASP A 230 10.95 8.67 -13.28
CA ASP A 230 10.07 8.45 -14.42
C ASP A 230 9.86 9.74 -15.23
N LEU A 231 9.81 10.90 -14.58
CA LEU A 231 9.78 12.20 -15.25
C LEU A 231 11.10 12.50 -15.97
N GLN A 232 12.24 12.24 -15.33
CA GLN A 232 13.55 12.48 -15.93
C GLN A 232 13.82 11.56 -17.13
N LEU A 233 13.48 10.28 -17.03
CA LEU A 233 13.64 9.34 -18.15
C LEU A 233 12.80 9.76 -19.35
N ARG A 234 11.57 10.24 -19.13
CA ARG A 234 10.73 10.80 -20.22
C ARG A 234 11.36 12.02 -20.87
N GLN A 235 11.96 12.93 -20.07
CA GLN A 235 12.64 14.13 -20.60
C GLN A 235 13.90 13.77 -21.39
N LEU A 236 14.59 12.71 -21.01
CA LEU A 236 15.77 12.19 -21.69
C LEU A 236 15.42 11.23 -22.84
N GLU A 237 14.13 10.99 -23.10
CA GLU A 237 13.64 10.02 -24.09
C GLU A 237 14.16 8.59 -23.88
N ILE A 238 14.53 8.24 -22.65
CA ILE A 238 15.00 6.91 -22.26
C ILE A 238 13.81 6.03 -21.91
N SER A 239 13.74 4.85 -22.52
CA SER A 239 12.72 3.87 -22.19
C SER A 239 13.08 3.15 -20.88
N PRO A 240 12.16 3.06 -19.92
CA PRO A 240 12.22 2.11 -18.81
C PRO A 240 12.71 0.69 -19.13
N LEU A 241 12.42 0.20 -20.34
CA LEU A 241 12.77 -1.16 -20.78
C LEU A 241 14.25 -1.31 -21.13
N GLU A 242 14.95 -0.20 -21.33
CA GLU A 242 16.40 -0.18 -21.62
C GLU A 242 17.24 -0.24 -20.34
N ILE A 243 16.61 -0.06 -19.17
CA ILE A 243 17.29 -0.04 -17.88
C ILE A 243 17.13 -1.41 -17.21
N ARG A 244 18.24 -2.14 -17.09
CA ARG A 244 18.27 -3.44 -16.43
C ARG A 244 17.99 -3.30 -14.93
N GLY A 245 16.94 -3.95 -14.44
CA GLY A 245 16.54 -3.88 -13.03
C GLY A 245 15.57 -2.75 -12.71
N TYR A 246 15.04 -2.05 -13.71
CA TYR A 246 14.06 -0.97 -13.51
C TYR A 246 12.76 -1.44 -12.84
N GLU A 247 12.41 -2.72 -13.00
CA GLU A 247 11.28 -3.42 -12.38
C GLU A 247 11.51 -3.80 -10.91
N THR A 248 12.76 -3.72 -10.42
CA THR A 248 13.05 -3.95 -9.00
C THR A 248 12.31 -2.92 -8.13
N ALA A 249 12.01 -3.30 -6.90
CA ALA A 249 11.03 -2.60 -6.08
C ALA A 249 11.46 -2.59 -4.60
N TRP A 250 12.55 -1.88 -4.30
CA TRP A 250 13.08 -1.75 -2.94
C TRP A 250 12.26 -0.74 -2.14
N ARG A 251 11.96 -1.06 -0.86
CA ARG A 251 11.03 -0.29 -0.01
C ARG A 251 11.64 0.90 0.71
N THR A 252 12.93 0.85 1.05
CA THR A 252 13.64 1.99 1.67
C THR A 252 14.88 2.43 0.88
N HIS A 253 15.38 3.64 1.17
CA HIS A 253 16.64 4.13 0.62
C HIS A 253 17.82 3.29 1.13
N LEU A 254 17.77 2.85 2.39
CA LEU A 254 18.78 1.95 2.96
C LEU A 254 18.80 0.59 2.25
N GLN A 255 17.64 0.04 1.86
CA GLN A 255 17.58 -1.20 1.08
C GLN A 255 18.20 -1.06 -0.31
N VAL A 256 18.00 0.09 -0.98
CA VAL A 256 18.67 0.36 -2.26
C VAL A 256 20.18 0.44 -2.06
N ALA A 257 20.64 1.15 -1.01
CA ALA A 257 22.06 1.25 -0.69
C ALA A 257 22.65 -0.13 -0.34
N GLU A 258 21.97 -0.95 0.45
CA GLU A 258 22.37 -2.32 0.76
C GLU A 258 22.48 -3.19 -0.49
N ALA A 259 21.52 -3.07 -1.42
CA ALA A 259 21.56 -3.81 -2.69
C ALA A 259 22.80 -3.47 -3.52
N VAL A 260 23.22 -2.20 -3.53
CA VAL A 260 24.46 -1.76 -4.19
C VAL A 260 25.68 -2.28 -3.43
N ALA A 261 25.71 -2.13 -2.10
CA ALA A 261 26.82 -2.55 -1.27
C ALA A 261 27.09 -4.06 -1.31
N THR A 262 26.05 -4.86 -1.47
CA THR A 262 26.12 -6.34 -1.55
C THR A 262 26.25 -6.87 -2.98
N GLY A 263 26.34 -5.99 -3.99
CA GLY A 263 26.49 -6.36 -5.40
C GLY A 263 25.23 -6.98 -6.03
N GLN A 264 24.06 -6.85 -5.39
CA GLN A 264 22.77 -7.21 -5.99
C GLN A 264 22.37 -6.24 -7.11
N ALA A 265 22.83 -5.00 -7.00
CA ALA A 265 22.80 -3.98 -8.05
C ALA A 265 24.15 -3.25 -8.10
N ASP A 266 24.40 -2.52 -9.19
CA ASP A 266 25.63 -1.76 -9.37
C ASP A 266 25.43 -0.27 -9.08
N VAL A 267 24.20 0.21 -9.26
CA VAL A 267 23.79 1.60 -8.99
C VAL A 267 22.35 1.64 -8.50
N GLY A 268 22.02 2.58 -7.62
CA GLY A 268 20.64 2.82 -7.19
C GLY A 268 20.36 4.29 -6.97
N LEU A 269 19.12 4.74 -7.22
CA LEU A 269 18.72 6.12 -6.99
C LEU A 269 18.20 6.29 -5.56
N GLY A 270 18.77 7.22 -4.81
CA GLY A 270 18.41 7.43 -3.41
C GLY A 270 18.85 8.77 -2.86
N VAL A 271 18.80 8.91 -1.54
CA VAL A 271 19.21 10.14 -0.85
C VAL A 271 20.64 9.99 -0.34
N LYS A 272 21.40 11.10 -0.35
CA LYS A 272 22.78 11.14 0.14
C LYS A 272 22.94 10.63 1.58
N ALA A 273 21.92 10.76 2.42
CA ALA A 273 21.97 10.25 3.79
C ALA A 273 22.12 8.71 3.86
N ALA A 274 21.64 7.99 2.84
CA ALA A 274 21.64 6.52 2.82
C ALA A 274 22.98 5.90 2.42
N VAL A 275 23.93 6.68 1.88
CA VAL A 275 25.24 6.13 1.46
C VAL A 275 26.18 5.86 2.63
N ARG A 276 26.09 6.67 3.70
CA ARG A 276 27.04 6.63 4.82
C ARG A 276 27.09 5.28 5.55
N PRO A 277 25.97 4.63 5.90
CA PRO A 277 26.00 3.35 6.62
C PRO A 277 26.71 2.24 5.84
N PHE A 278 26.71 2.32 4.51
CA PHE A 278 27.28 1.32 3.61
C PHE A 278 28.59 1.76 2.95
N GLN A 279 29.11 2.94 3.33
CA GLN A 279 30.34 3.53 2.78
C GLN A 279 30.33 3.65 1.24
N LEU A 280 29.16 3.86 0.64
CA LEU A 280 29.02 4.04 -0.80
C LEU A 280 29.43 5.44 -1.26
N ASP A 281 29.74 5.53 -2.55
CA ASP A 281 29.93 6.82 -3.22
C ASP A 281 28.58 7.37 -3.74
N PHE A 282 28.53 8.68 -3.93
CA PHE A 282 27.32 9.41 -4.29
C PHE A 282 27.57 10.38 -5.44
N ILE A 283 26.77 10.25 -6.50
CA ILE A 283 26.77 11.14 -7.66
C ILE A 283 25.49 11.98 -7.59
N PRO A 284 25.61 13.31 -7.43
CA PRO A 284 24.48 14.22 -7.21
C PRO A 284 23.62 14.46 -8.45
#